data_AF-A0A952XD41-F1
#
_entry.id   AF-A0A952XD41-F1
#
_cell.length_a   1.000
_cell.length_b   1.000
_cell.length_c   1.000
_cell.angle_alpha   90.00
_cell.angle_beta   90.00
_cell.angle_gamma   90.00
#
_symmetry.space_group_name_H-M   'P 1'
#
loop_
_entity.id
_entity.type
_entity.pdbx_description
1 polymer ?
#
loop_
_entity_poly.entity_id
_entity_poly.type
_entity_poly.pdbx_seq_one_letter_code
_entity_poly.pdbx_strand_id
1 'polypeptide(L)'
;MIQNAFSVLIKFFIGAVAVGALLNAFDISAEQVLQDIGFTPEAVIAFVRDGIGWALPHFLLGAMVLIPIWLIIFLLKPPSFRG
;
A
#
# COMPACT_ATOMS: atom_id res chain seq x y z
N MET A 1 13.75 -9.06 10.42
CA MET A 1 13.64 -7.70 9.84
C MET A 1 12.25 -7.39 9.28
N ILE A 2 11.63 -8.26 8.46
CA ILE A 2 10.29 -8.03 7.86
C ILE A 2 9.15 -7.85 8.89
N GLN A 3 9.17 -8.61 9.99
CA GLN A 3 8.19 -8.49 11.09
C GLN A 3 8.20 -7.08 11.72
N ASN A 4 9.39 -6.47 11.82
CA ASN A 4 9.52 -5.11 12.36
C ASN A 4 9.02 -4.07 11.36
N ALA A 5 9.29 -4.24 10.07
CA ALA A 5 8.79 -3.34 9.02
C ALA A 5 7.25 -3.33 8.96
N PHE A 6 6.62 -4.50 9.07
CA PHE A 6 5.16 -4.59 9.13
C PHE A 6 4.58 -3.92 10.37
N SER A 7 5.20 -4.11 11.54
CA SER A 7 4.81 -3.42 12.77
C SER A 7 4.95 -1.89 12.65
N VAL A 8 6.02 -1.41 12.01
CA VAL A 8 6.24 0.02 11.74
C VAL A 8 5.16 0.57 10.82
N LEU A 9 4.83 -0.13 9.73
CA LEU A 9 3.78 0.28 8.80
C LEU A 9 2.41 0.38 9.50
N ILE A 10 2.06 -0.60 10.33
CA ILE A 10 0.80 -0.56 11.10
C ILE A 10 0.79 0.62 12.07
N LYS A 11 1.85 0.80 12.85
CA LYS A 11 1.94 1.91 13.82
C LYS A 11 1.87 3.26 13.12
N PHE A 12 2.54 3.39 11.98
CA PHE A 12 2.48 4.60 11.16
C PHE A 12 1.07 4.84 10.64
N PHE A 13 0.41 3.82 10.09
CA PHE A 13 -0.97 3.92 9.61
C PHE A 13 -1.93 4.35 10.73
N ILE A 14 -1.86 3.70 11.89
CA ILE A 14 -2.68 4.06 13.05
C ILE A 14 -2.39 5.51 13.49
N GLY A 15 -1.11 5.88 13.57
CA GLY A 15 -0.70 7.24 13.93
C GLY A 15 -1.23 8.29 12.95
N ALA A 16 -1.12 8.03 11.64
CA ALA A 16 -1.62 8.92 10.60
C ALA A 16 -3.14 9.10 10.68
N VAL A 17 -3.89 8.01 10.89
CA VAL A 17 -5.35 8.04 11.07
C VAL A 17 -5.72 8.81 12.35
N ALA A 18 -5.04 8.54 13.46
CA ALA A 18 -5.29 9.22 14.72
C ALA A 18 -5.03 10.73 14.62
N VAL A 19 -3.92 11.13 13.99
CA VAL A 19 -3.61 12.55 13.73
C VAL A 19 -4.66 13.18 12.81
N GLY A 20 -5.04 12.51 11.72
CA GLY A 20 -6.09 13.02 10.82
C GLY A 20 -7.44 13.19 11.51
N ALA A 21 -7.83 12.23 12.36
CA ALA A 21 -9.05 12.32 13.16
C ALA A 21 -9.01 13.48 14.17
N LEU A 22 -7.84 13.71 14.80
CA LEU A 22 -7.62 14.83 15.69
C LEU A 22 -7.72 16.18 14.95
N LEU A 23 -7.10 16.30 13.78
CA LEU A 23 -7.19 17.51 12.95
C LEU A 23 -8.64 17.80 12.52
N ASN A 24 -9.37 16.77 12.10
CA ASN A 24 -10.78 16.89 11.76
C ASN A 24 -11.64 17.31 12.95
N ALA A 25 -11.28 16.92 14.19
CA ALA A 25 -11.95 17.40 15.40
C ALA A 25 -11.70 18.89 15.70
N PHE A 26 -10.69 19.50 15.08
CA PHE A 26 -10.43 20.95 15.11
C PHE A 26 -10.96 21.67 13.85
N ASP A 27 -11.90 21.07 13.11
CA ASP A 27 -12.44 21.58 11.84
C ASP A 27 -11.39 21.77 10.72
N ILE A 28 -10.21 21.14 10.85
CA ILE A 28 -9.20 21.12 9.80
C ILE A 28 -9.51 19.94 8.86
N SER A 29 -10.10 20.27 7.71
CA SER A 29 -10.43 19.27 6.70
C SER A 29 -9.25 18.99 5.76
N ALA A 30 -9.17 17.74 5.26
CA ALA A 30 -8.16 17.37 4.27
C ALA A 30 -8.27 18.22 2.98
N GLU A 31 -9.48 18.58 2.59
CA GLU A 31 -9.73 19.43 1.41
C GLU A 31 -9.07 20.81 1.54
N GLN A 32 -9.26 21.48 2.68
CA GLN A 32 -8.62 22.78 2.94
C GLN A 32 -7.10 22.67 2.94
N VAL A 33 -6.55 21.66 3.63
CA VAL A 33 -5.09 21.44 3.68
C VAL A 33 -4.52 21.17 2.28
N LEU A 34 -5.22 20.41 1.45
CA LEU A 34 -4.82 20.16 0.07
C LEU A 34 -4.86 21.44 -0.77
N GLN A 35 -5.92 22.24 -0.64
CA GLN A 35 -6.06 23.52 -1.35
C GLN A 35 -4.93 24.49 -0.97
N ASP A 36 -4.56 24.57 0.31
CA ASP A 36 -3.48 25.45 0.80
C ASP A 36 -2.11 25.13 0.18
N ILE A 37 -1.86 23.85 -0.14
CA ILE A 37 -0.62 23.41 -0.80
C ILE A 37 -0.75 23.37 -2.34
N GLY A 38 -1.84 23.92 -2.89
CA GLY A 38 -2.08 24.03 -4.33
C GLY A 38 -2.59 22.75 -4.99
N PHE A 39 -3.03 21.76 -4.21
CA PHE A 39 -3.65 20.55 -4.72
C PHE A 39 -5.17 20.64 -4.65
N THR A 40 -5.84 20.32 -5.76
CA THR A 40 -7.29 20.14 -5.74
C THR A 40 -7.64 18.72 -5.31
N PRO A 41 -8.74 18.50 -4.55
CA PRO A 41 -9.21 17.16 -4.21
C PRO A 41 -9.37 16.25 -5.44
N GLU A 42 -9.82 16.83 -6.56
CA GLU A 42 -10.00 16.13 -7.84
C GLU A 42 -8.66 15.63 -8.40
N ALA A 43 -7.59 16.43 -8.29
CA ALA A 43 -6.26 16.05 -8.74
C ALA A 43 -5.70 14.88 -7.93
N VAL A 44 -5.96 14.83 -6.63
CA VAL A 44 -5.55 13.70 -5.77
C VAL A 44 -6.30 12.43 -6.18
N ILE A 45 -7.61 12.51 -6.42
CA ILE A 45 -8.40 11.35 -6.85
C ILE A 45 -7.94 10.87 -8.23
N ALA A 46 -7.69 11.78 -9.17
CA ALA A 46 -7.15 11.45 -10.49
C ALA A 46 -5.79 10.74 -10.38
N PHE A 47 -4.89 11.27 -9.55
CA PHE A 47 -3.58 10.67 -9.30
C PHE A 47 -3.68 9.24 -8.77
N VAL A 48 -4.57 8.98 -7.81
CA VAL A 48 -4.80 7.63 -7.27
C VAL A 48 -5.35 6.69 -8.36
N ARG A 49 -6.31 7.16 -9.16
CA ARG A 49 -6.89 6.37 -10.26
C ARG A 49 -5.84 6.02 -11.31
N ASP A 50 -5.03 6.98 -11.72
CA ASP A 50 -3.96 6.78 -12.71
C ASP A 50 -2.89 5.86 -12.15
N GLY A 51 -2.53 6.01 -10.87
CA GLY A 51 -1.60 5.12 -10.18
C GLY A 51 -2.09 3.67 -10.14
N ILE A 52 -3.38 3.44 -9.84
CA ILE A 52 -3.98 2.10 -9.87
C ILE A 52 -4.05 1.57 -11.32
N GLY A 53 -4.46 2.42 -12.27
CA GLY A 53 -4.55 2.08 -13.70
C GLY A 53 -3.20 1.68 -14.29
N TRP A 54 -2.11 2.27 -13.80
CA TRP A 54 -0.75 1.85 -14.09
C TRP A 54 -0.39 0.56 -13.34
N ALA A 55 -0.56 0.50 -12.02
CA ALA A 55 -0.05 -0.61 -11.21
C ALA A 55 -0.73 -1.96 -11.53
N LEU A 56 -2.05 -1.95 -11.75
CA LEU A 56 -2.84 -3.17 -11.92
C LEU A 56 -2.39 -4.05 -13.11
N PRO A 57 -2.28 -3.55 -14.35
CA PRO A 57 -1.84 -4.38 -15.48
C PRO A 57 -0.40 -4.89 -15.32
N HIS A 58 0.50 -4.09 -14.77
CA HIS A 58 1.89 -4.50 -14.53
C HIS A 58 1.99 -5.57 -13.44
N PHE A 59 1.21 -5.42 -12.37
CA PHE A 59 1.10 -6.43 -11.32
C PHE A 59 0.57 -7.75 -11.89
N LEU A 60 -0.50 -7.71 -12.68
CA LEU A 60 -1.08 -8.91 -13.29
C LEU A 60 -0.08 -9.61 -14.21
N LEU A 61 0.64 -8.86 -15.06
CA LEU A 61 1.71 -9.40 -15.90
C LEU A 61 2.80 -10.10 -15.07
N GLY A 62 3.26 -9.46 -13.99
CA GLY A 62 4.21 -10.04 -13.07
C GLY A 62 3.68 -11.31 -12.41
N ALA A 63 2.43 -11.29 -11.93
CA ALA A 63 1.78 -12.42 -11.27
C ALA A 63 1.62 -13.63 -12.22
N MET A 64 1.27 -13.41 -13.49
CA MET A 64 1.15 -14.46 -14.51
C MET A 64 2.44 -15.24 -14.71
N VAL A 65 3.60 -14.63 -14.49
CA VAL A 65 4.92 -15.26 -14.63
C VAL A 65 5.45 -15.78 -13.29
N LEU A 66 5.34 -14.96 -12.23
CA LEU A 66 5.94 -15.25 -10.93
C LEU A 66 5.23 -16.40 -10.21
N ILE A 67 3.90 -16.49 -10.29
CA ILE A 67 3.13 -17.53 -9.59
C ILE A 67 3.49 -18.93 -10.10
N PRO A 68 3.52 -19.22 -11.42
CA PRO A 68 3.97 -20.52 -11.93
C PRO A 68 5.39 -20.88 -11.52
N ILE A 69 6.33 -19.94 -11.58
CA ILE A 69 7.73 -20.17 -11.19
C ILE A 69 7.81 -20.56 -9.71
N TRP A 70 7.14 -19.79 -8.85
CA TRP A 70 7.09 -20.07 -7.43
C TRP A 70 6.47 -21.44 -7.14
N LEU A 71 5.39 -21.79 -7.84
CA LEU A 71 4.73 -23.08 -7.70
C LEU A 71 5.66 -24.25 -8.04
N ILE A 72 6.41 -24.15 -9.14
CA ILE A 72 7.39 -25.18 -9.53
C ILE A 72 8.47 -25.31 -8.45
N ILE A 73 9.05 -24.19 -7.99
CA ILE A 73 10.07 -24.20 -6.92
C ILE A 73 9.51 -24.82 -5.64
N PHE A 74 8.27 -24.48 -5.28
CA PHE A 74 7.59 -25.01 -4.11
C PHE A 74 7.38 -26.53 -4.20
N LEU A 75 6.92 -27.03 -5.36
CA LEU A 75 6.72 -28.46 -5.61
C LEU A 75 8.03 -29.25 -5.66
N LEU A 76 9.10 -28.64 -6.17
CA LEU A 76 10.43 -29.26 -6.23
C LEU A 76 11.19 -29.18 -4.91
N LYS A 77 10.72 -28.40 -3.93
CA LYS A 77 11.39 -28.27 -2.64
C LYS A 77 11.23 -29.60 -1.87
N PRO A 78 12.33 -30.36 -1.66
CA PRO A 78 12.24 -31.61 -0.92
C PRO A 78 11.80 -31.32 0.52
N PRO A 79 11.01 -32.21 1.15
CA PRO A 79 10.61 -32.05 2.53
C PRO A 79 11.86 -31.95 3.40
N SER A 80 12.05 -30.82 4.08
CA SER A 80 13.14 -30.69 5.04
C SER A 80 12.83 -31.58 6.23
N PHE A 81 13.36 -32.80 6.22
CA PHE A 81 13.34 -33.69 7.37
C PHE A 81 14.27 -33.08 8.43
N ARG A 82 13.71 -32.24 9.30
CA ARG A 82 14.38 -31.80 10.53
C ARG A 82 14.13 -32.89 11.57
N GLY A 83 15.04 -33.86 11.64
CA GLY A 83 15.26 -34.68 12.83
C GLY A 83 16.03 -33.91 13.89
#